data_AF-A0A850PNV4-F1
#
_entry.id   AF-A0A850PNV4-F1
#
_cell.length_a   1.000
_cell.length_b   1.000
_cell.length_c   1.000
_cell.angle_alpha   90.00
_cell.angle_beta   90.00
_cell.angle_gamma   90.00
#
_symmetry.space_group_name_H-M   'P 1'
#
loop_
_entity.id
_entity.type
_entity.pdbx_description
1 polymer ?
#
loop_
_entity_poly.entity_id
_entity_poly.type
_entity_poly.pdbx_seq_one_letter_code
_entity_poly.pdbx_strand_id
1 'polypeptide(L)'
;MVGVRQGVGRLVAWLSAAVVAVAVLAGVGLGAAWLSAATTGGCRDGRCTVYLSKAETRALSEGRAPGLPAGVPWQIRALYLALVQGHRWIAGQYANRGWCSAFRLSIYPWEGQGY
;
A
#
# COMPACT_ATOMS: atom_id res chain seq x y z
N MET A 1 43.44 40.33 -7.23
CA MET A 1 42.33 39.58 -7.87
C MET A 1 41.94 38.29 -7.12
N VAL A 2 42.05 38.24 -5.77
CA VAL A 2 41.79 37.02 -4.97
C VAL A 2 40.38 37.00 -4.36
N GLY A 3 39.81 38.17 -4.01
CA GLY A 3 38.48 38.27 -3.39
C GLY A 3 37.30 37.92 -4.31
N VAL A 4 37.42 38.16 -5.62
CA VAL A 4 36.34 37.87 -6.59
C VAL A 4 36.12 36.36 -6.75
N ARG A 5 37.20 35.56 -6.70
CA ARG A 5 37.13 34.09 -6.82
C ARG A 5 36.46 33.43 -5.61
N GLN A 6 36.62 34.00 -4.41
CA GLN A 6 35.98 33.49 -3.19
C GLN A 6 34.48 33.77 -3.16
N GLY A 7 34.04 34.92 -3.71
CA GLY A 7 32.61 35.26 -3.84
C GLY A 7 31.87 34.34 -4.80
N VAL A 8 32.48 34.04 -5.96
CA VAL A 8 31.90 33.14 -6.97
C VAL A 8 31.77 31.71 -6.43
N GLY A 9 32.77 31.20 -5.70
CA GLY A 9 32.72 29.85 -5.12
C GLY A 9 31.60 29.67 -4.09
N ARG A 10 31.35 30.68 -3.26
CA ARG A 10 30.22 30.67 -2.31
C ARG A 10 28.88 30.73 -3.04
N LEU A 11 28.77 31.57 -4.07
CA LEU A 11 27.53 31.71 -4.84
C LEU A 11 27.17 30.40 -5.57
N VAL A 12 28.16 29.74 -6.17
CA VAL A 12 27.99 28.43 -6.82
C VAL A 12 27.56 27.37 -5.79
N ALA A 13 28.21 27.31 -4.62
CA ALA A 13 27.82 26.35 -3.57
C ALA A 13 26.38 26.55 -3.08
N TRP A 14 25.95 27.81 -2.91
CA TRP A 14 24.57 28.14 -2.55
C TRP A 14 23.57 27.74 -3.64
N LEU A 15 23.88 28.00 -4.91
CA LEU A 15 23.04 27.61 -6.03
C LEU A 15 22.94 26.08 -6.17
N SER A 16 24.04 25.36 -5.99
CA SER A 16 24.06 23.89 -5.97
C SER A 16 23.17 23.33 -4.86
N ALA A 17 23.28 23.87 -3.65
CA ALA A 17 22.45 23.44 -2.52
C ALA A 17 20.97 23.72 -2.76
N ALA A 18 20.63 24.88 -3.35
CA ALA A 18 19.26 25.22 -3.70
C ALA A 18 18.67 24.27 -4.76
N VAL A 19 19.44 23.93 -5.80
CA VAL A 19 18.99 22.99 -6.84
C VAL A 19 18.75 21.59 -6.26
N VAL A 20 19.64 21.11 -5.39
CA VAL A 20 19.46 19.81 -4.71
C VAL A 20 18.23 19.83 -3.80
N ALA A 21 18.01 20.91 -3.04
CA ALA A 21 16.83 21.04 -2.19
C ALA A 21 15.53 21.03 -2.99
N VAL A 22 15.49 21.75 -4.12
CA VAL A 22 14.34 21.75 -5.03
C VAL A 22 14.11 20.37 -5.65
N ALA A 23 15.17 19.67 -6.06
CA ALA A 23 15.07 18.32 -6.62
C ALA A 23 14.55 17.30 -5.59
N VAL A 24 14.99 17.39 -4.33
CA VAL A 24 14.49 16.54 -3.23
C VAL A 24 13.01 16.84 -2.95
N LEU A 25 12.63 18.12 -2.87
CA LEU A 25 11.24 18.51 -2.64
C LEU A 25 10.31 18.11 -3.80
N ALA A 26 10.77 18.26 -5.05
CA ALA A 26 10.03 17.83 -6.24
C ALA A 26 9.92 16.30 -6.33
N GLY A 27 10.96 15.56 -5.94
CA GLY A 27 10.95 14.10 -5.87
C GLY A 27 9.95 13.55 -4.84
N VAL A 28 9.80 14.23 -3.70
CA VAL A 28 8.80 13.88 -2.68
C VAL A 28 7.37 14.19 -3.16
N GLY A 29 7.17 15.28 -3.91
CA GLY A 29 5.86 15.65 -4.47
C GLY A 29 5.37 14.71 -5.57
N LEU A 30 6.27 14.21 -6.42
CA LEU A 30 5.92 13.28 -7.52
C LEU A 30 5.80 11.82 -7.06
N GLY A 31 6.31 11.48 -5.87
CA GLY A 31 6.14 10.18 -5.23
C GLY A 31 4.73 9.95 -4.65
N ALA A 32 3.91 11.00 -4.56
CA ALA A 32 2.48 10.90 -4.28
C ALA A 32 1.70 10.44 -5.52
N ALA A 33 2.14 9.33 -6.13
CA ALA A 33 1.36 8.64 -7.13
C ALA A 33 0.05 8.18 -6.47
N TRP A 34 -1.03 8.90 -6.80
CA TRP A 34 -2.43 8.46 -6.78
C TRP A 34 -2.75 7.45 -5.68
N LEU A 35 -3.10 7.95 -4.49
CA LEU A 35 -3.88 7.16 -3.55
C LEU A 35 -5.22 6.90 -4.26
N SER A 36 -5.38 5.75 -4.93
CA SER A 36 -6.69 5.26 -5.36
C SER A 36 -7.54 5.12 -4.10
N ALA A 37 -8.25 6.17 -3.69
CA ALA A 37 -8.81 6.32 -2.34
C ALA A 37 -10.14 5.56 -2.12
N ALA A 38 -10.56 4.75 -3.09
CA ALA A 38 -11.80 4.00 -3.01
C ALA A 38 -11.50 2.51 -2.95
N THR A 39 -11.93 1.84 -1.88
CA THR A 39 -12.28 0.42 -1.99
C THR A 39 -13.34 0.34 -3.08
N THR A 40 -13.01 -0.30 -4.20
CA THR A 40 -14.01 -0.63 -5.22
C THR A 40 -14.28 -2.12 -5.13
N GLY A 41 -15.55 -2.48 -5.11
CA GLY A 41 -15.95 -3.87 -4.98
C GLY A 41 -17.15 -4.14 -5.86
N GLY A 42 -17.12 -5.25 -6.57
CA GLY A 42 -18.20 -5.69 -7.44
C GLY A 42 -18.47 -7.16 -7.23
N CYS A 43 -19.73 -7.49 -6.94
CA CYS A 43 -20.21 -8.85 -6.92
C CYS A 43 -21.06 -9.11 -8.16
N ARG A 44 -20.72 -10.14 -8.93
CA ARG A 44 -21.47 -10.58 -10.09
C ARG A 44 -21.35 -12.09 -10.26
N ASP A 45 -22.49 -12.75 -10.50
CA ASP A 45 -22.56 -14.18 -10.82
C ASP A 45 -21.77 -15.06 -9.83
N GLY A 46 -21.96 -14.83 -8.51
CA GLY A 46 -21.30 -15.62 -7.47
C GLY A 46 -19.82 -15.30 -7.23
N ARG A 47 -19.26 -14.30 -7.91
CA ARG A 47 -17.89 -13.82 -7.74
C ARG A 47 -17.91 -12.41 -7.18
N CYS A 48 -17.10 -12.15 -6.18
CA CYS A 48 -16.90 -10.82 -5.62
C CYS A 48 -15.42 -10.47 -5.71
N THR A 49 -15.09 -9.33 -6.32
CA THR A 49 -13.74 -8.79 -6.26
C THR A 49 -13.77 -7.55 -5.38
N VAL A 50 -12.84 -7.47 -4.44
CA VAL A 50 -12.63 -6.32 -3.56
C VAL A 50 -11.24 -5.77 -3.83
N TYR A 51 -11.17 -4.56 -4.37
CA TYR A 51 -9.95 -3.81 -4.55
C TYR A 51 -9.78 -2.89 -3.35
N LEU A 52 -8.63 -2.95 -2.69
CA LEU A 52 -8.29 -2.05 -1.59
C LEU A 52 -7.41 -0.93 -2.11
N SER A 53 -7.67 0.30 -1.65
CA SER A 53 -6.74 1.41 -1.80
C SER A 53 -5.40 1.10 -1.15
N LYS A 54 -4.37 1.88 -1.49
CA LYS A 54 -3.07 1.80 -0.82
C LYS A 54 -3.17 1.99 0.70
N ALA A 55 -4.03 2.92 1.14
CA ALA A 55 -4.27 3.18 2.56
C ALA A 55 -4.98 1.99 3.24
N GLU A 56 -5.93 1.36 2.56
CA GLU A 56 -6.66 0.20 3.08
C GLU A 56 -5.81 -1.08 3.06
N THR A 57 -4.96 -1.27 2.05
CA THR A 57 -3.95 -2.33 2.03
C THR A 57 -3.01 -2.17 3.23
N ARG A 58 -2.59 -0.93 3.55
CA ARG A 58 -1.79 -0.67 4.74
C ARG A 58 -2.56 -0.96 6.03
N ALA A 59 -3.80 -0.47 6.14
CA ALA A 59 -4.64 -0.73 7.31
C ALA A 59 -4.92 -2.23 7.52
N LEU A 60 -5.12 -2.99 6.44
CA LEU A 60 -5.25 -4.45 6.49
C LEU A 60 -3.96 -5.07 7.02
N SER A 61 -2.79 -4.66 6.54
CA SER A 61 -1.50 -5.18 7.04
C SER A 61 -1.32 -4.97 8.56
N GLU A 62 -1.85 -3.86 9.08
CA GLU A 62 -1.81 -3.49 10.50
C GLU A 62 -2.87 -4.24 11.33
N GLY A 63 -3.80 -4.94 10.68
CA GLY A 63 -4.74 -5.84 11.34
C GLY A 63 -6.19 -5.42 11.33
N ARG A 64 -6.57 -4.48 10.46
CA ARG A 64 -7.96 -4.14 10.23
C ARG A 64 -8.70 -5.33 9.59
N ALA A 65 -9.29 -6.18 10.42
CA ALA A 65 -10.15 -7.29 10.01
C ALA A 65 -11.44 -7.28 10.85
N PRO A 66 -12.58 -7.75 10.30
CA PRO A 66 -13.83 -7.86 11.04
C PRO A 66 -13.68 -8.72 12.31
N GLY A 67 -14.39 -8.41 13.38
CA GLY A 67 -14.47 -9.31 14.53
C GLY A 67 -15.29 -10.56 14.20
N LEU A 68 -14.91 -11.72 14.74
CA LEU A 68 -15.79 -12.88 14.75
C LEU A 68 -16.89 -12.71 15.81
N PRO A 69 -18.13 -13.15 15.54
CA PRO A 69 -19.19 -13.20 16.54
C PRO A 69 -18.80 -14.04 17.76
N ALA A 70 -19.35 -13.67 18.93
CA ALA A 70 -19.24 -14.50 20.13
C ALA A 70 -20.03 -15.81 19.92
N GLY A 71 -19.43 -16.96 20.26
CA GLY A 71 -20.06 -18.28 20.13
C GLY A 71 -19.67 -19.09 18.88
N VAL A 72 -18.82 -18.56 18.00
CA VAL A 72 -18.29 -19.32 16.86
C VAL A 72 -17.42 -20.48 17.37
N PRO A 73 -17.63 -21.73 16.87
CA PRO A 73 -16.78 -22.88 17.20
C PRO A 73 -15.28 -22.59 17.02
N TRP A 74 -14.46 -23.14 17.90
CA TRP A 74 -13.01 -22.84 17.93
C TRP A 74 -12.31 -23.21 16.61
N GLN A 75 -12.79 -24.24 15.90
CA GLN A 75 -12.24 -24.65 14.60
C GLN A 75 -12.43 -23.55 13.55
N ILE A 76 -13.64 -22.99 13.47
CA ILE A 76 -13.95 -21.88 12.56
C ILE A 76 -13.13 -20.65 12.97
N ARG A 77 -12.99 -20.40 14.27
CA ARG A 77 -12.16 -19.31 14.79
C ARG A 77 -10.69 -19.48 14.38
N ALA A 78 -10.14 -20.68 14.48
CA ALA A 78 -8.77 -20.97 14.08
C ALA A 78 -8.56 -20.75 12.57
N LEU A 79 -9.47 -21.29 11.74
CA LEU A 79 -9.43 -21.11 10.29
C LEU A 79 -9.55 -19.64 9.89
N TYR A 80 -10.46 -18.90 10.53
CA TYR A 80 -10.62 -17.47 10.30
C TYR A 80 -9.35 -16.69 10.67
N LEU A 81 -8.75 -16.97 11.83
CA LEU A 81 -7.53 -16.30 12.26
C LEU A 81 -6.36 -16.62 11.33
N ALA A 82 -6.24 -17.86 10.87
CA ALA A 82 -5.24 -18.24 9.87
C ALA A 82 -5.44 -17.49 8.55
N LEU A 83 -6.70 -17.41 8.07
CA LEU A 83 -7.06 -16.68 6.86
C LEU A 83 -6.72 -15.19 6.99
N VAL A 84 -7.12 -14.54 8.10
CA VAL A 84 -6.80 -13.14 8.38
C VAL A 84 -5.29 -12.93 8.42
N GLN A 85 -4.55 -13.77 9.15
CA GLN A 85 -3.11 -13.63 9.26
C GLN A 85 -2.39 -13.75 7.92
N GLY A 86 -2.84 -14.67 7.05
CA GLY A 86 -2.32 -14.79 5.68
C GLY A 86 -2.58 -13.53 4.86
N HIS A 87 -3.80 -13.00 4.88
CA HIS A 87 -4.16 -11.79 4.15
C HIS A 87 -3.40 -10.56 4.65
N ARG A 88 -3.20 -10.44 5.98
CA ARG A 88 -2.38 -9.39 6.59
C ARG A 88 -0.94 -9.43 6.09
N TRP A 89 -0.36 -10.63 6.05
CA TRP A 89 1.02 -10.80 5.58
C TRP A 89 1.16 -10.41 4.09
N ILE A 90 0.25 -10.88 3.22
CA ILE A 90 0.24 -10.52 1.80
C ILE A 90 0.07 -9.01 1.62
N ALA A 91 -0.90 -8.41 2.32
CA ALA A 91 -1.13 -6.98 2.28
C ALA A 91 0.09 -6.19 2.77
N GLY A 92 0.81 -6.68 3.78
CA GLY A 92 2.07 -6.09 4.24
C GLY A 92 3.16 -6.09 3.17
N GLN A 93 3.33 -7.19 2.44
CA GLN A 93 4.29 -7.27 1.34
C GLN A 93 3.96 -6.25 0.23
N TYR A 94 2.68 -6.11 -0.10
CA TYR A 94 2.21 -5.17 -1.13
C TYR A 94 2.32 -3.72 -0.66
N ALA A 95 1.90 -3.43 0.57
CA ALA A 95 1.99 -2.10 1.17
C ALA A 95 3.44 -1.60 1.23
N ASN A 96 4.39 -2.47 1.61
CA ASN A 96 5.82 -2.13 1.68
C ASN A 96 6.43 -1.80 0.30
N ARG A 97 5.85 -2.34 -0.79
CA ARG A 97 6.22 -2.03 -2.18
C ARG A 97 5.42 -0.86 -2.76
N GLY A 98 4.52 -0.28 -1.98
CA GLY A 98 3.65 0.79 -2.41
C GLY A 98 2.52 0.35 -3.37
N TRP A 99 2.19 -0.93 -3.40
CA TRP A 99 1.14 -1.52 -4.25
C TRP A 99 -0.22 -1.59 -3.54
N CYS A 100 -1.27 -1.76 -4.33
CA CYS A 100 -2.65 -2.02 -3.85
C CYS A 100 -2.94 -3.53 -3.87
N SER A 101 -3.77 -4.01 -2.95
CA SER A 101 -4.18 -5.43 -2.88
C SER A 101 -5.60 -5.61 -3.44
N ALA A 102 -5.81 -6.69 -4.19
CA ALA A 102 -7.13 -7.12 -4.64
C ALA A 102 -7.40 -8.55 -4.17
N PHE A 103 -8.59 -8.78 -3.64
CA PHE A 103 -9.03 -10.11 -3.19
C PHE A 103 -10.26 -10.52 -3.99
N ARG A 104 -10.25 -11.75 -4.50
CA ARG A 104 -11.38 -12.35 -5.20
C ARG A 104 -11.96 -13.48 -4.35
N LEU A 105 -13.25 -13.35 -4.09
CA LEU A 105 -14.08 -14.37 -3.48
C LEU A 105 -14.95 -14.98 -4.57
N SER A 106 -15.06 -16.31 -4.58
CA SER A 106 -15.95 -17.02 -5.50
C SER A 106 -16.69 -18.09 -4.71
N ILE A 107 -18.00 -18.22 -4.97
CA ILE A 107 -18.80 -19.32 -4.44
C ILE A 107 -18.48 -20.65 -5.15
N TYR A 108 -17.80 -20.59 -6.28
CA TYR A 108 -17.42 -21.75 -7.08
C TYR A 108 -16.04 -22.23 -6.65
N PRO A 109 -15.95 -23.33 -5.88
CA PRO A 109 -14.71 -23.75 -5.24
C PRO A 109 -13.62 -24.19 -6.23
N TRP A 110 -13.98 -24.50 -7.48
CA TRP A 110 -13.04 -24.87 -8.53
C TRP A 110 -12.31 -23.67 -9.16
N GLU A 111 -12.79 -22.44 -8.98
CA GLU A 111 -12.14 -21.25 -9.56
C GLU A 111 -10.80 -20.89 -8.92
N GLY A 112 -10.57 -21.35 -7.68
CA GLY A 112 -9.29 -21.20 -6.99
C GLY A 112 -8.37 -22.41 -7.12
N GLN A 113 -8.78 -23.45 -7.85
CA GLN A 113 -8.11 -24.77 -7.88
C GLN A 113 -7.43 -25.11 -9.21
N GLY A 114 -7.16 -24.12 -10.07
CA GLY A 114 -6.46 -24.32 -11.34
C GLY A 114 -5.49 -23.20 -11.65
N TYR A 115 -4.31 -23.57 -12.15
CA TYR A 115 -3.36 -22.66 -12.80
C TYR A 115 -3.95 -22.09 -14.10
#